data_AF-A0A8J8FMR4-F1
#
_entry.id   AF-A0A8J8FMR4-F1
#
_cell.length_a   1.000
_cell.length_b   1.000
_cell.length_c   1.000
_cell.angle_alpha   90.00
_cell.angle_beta   90.00
_cell.angle_gamma   90.00
#
_symmetry.space_group_name_H-M   'P 1'
#
loop_
_entity.id
_entity.type
_entity.pdbx_description
1 polymer ?
#
loop_
_entity_poly.entity_id
_entity_poly.type
_entity_poly.pdbx_seq_one_letter_code
_entity_poly.pdbx_strand_id
1 'polypeptide(L)' 'MNKVLSADDIIAQARKYKEGREKNYREKALKLYPWVCGRCTREFTHANLSELTVHHRNHNHDDNPEDGSNW' A
#
# COMPACT_ATOMS: atom_id res chain seq x y z
N MET A 1 7.24 -28.73 -18.97
CA MET A 1 7.35 -27.56 -19.86
C MET A 1 7.55 -26.32 -19.00
N ASN A 2 8.78 -25.81 -18.88
CA ASN A 2 9.04 -24.59 -18.13
C ASN A 2 8.60 -23.39 -18.98
N LYS A 3 7.41 -22.87 -18.70
CA LYS A 3 6.92 -21.65 -19.35
C LYS A 3 7.74 -20.47 -18.81
N VAL A 4 8.67 -19.97 -19.63
CA VAL A 4 9.36 -18.72 -19.36
C VAL A 4 8.31 -17.61 -19.41
N LEU A 5 8.11 -16.91 -18.29
CA LEU A 5 7.20 -15.77 -18.22
C LEU A 5 7.73 -14.66 -19.14
N SER A 6 6.85 -14.10 -19.97
CA SER A 6 7.20 -12.91 -20.75
C SER A 6 7.52 -11.75 -19.81
N ALA A 7 8.32 -10.79 -20.25
CA ALA A 7 8.50 -9.53 -19.53
C ALA A 7 7.14 -8.87 -19.22
N ASP A 8 6.17 -8.97 -20.12
CA ASP A 8 4.80 -8.48 -19.92
C ASP A 8 4.07 -9.23 -18.80
N ASP A 9 4.24 -10.55 -18.72
CA ASP A 9 3.64 -11.38 -17.65
C ASP A 9 4.22 -11.01 -16.29
N ILE A 10 5.54 -10.76 -16.23
CA ILE A 10 6.23 -10.33 -15.00
C ILE A 10 5.72 -8.96 -14.55
N ILE A 11 5.58 -8.00 -15.48
CA ILE A 11 5.06 -6.66 -15.17
C ILE A 11 3.59 -6.74 -14.72
N ALA A 12 2.75 -7.53 -15.39
CA ALA A 12 1.35 -7.71 -15.03
C ALA A 12 1.20 -8.33 -13.63
N GLN A 13 2.03 -9.32 -13.30
CA GLN A 13 2.01 -9.97 -11.99
C GLN A 13 2.47 -9.03 -10.87
N ALA A 14 3.51 -8.22 -11.11
CA ALA A 14 3.97 -7.21 -10.17
C ALA A 14 2.88 -6.16 -9.87
N ARG A 15 2.13 -5.72 -10.90
CA ARG A 15 0.98 -4.81 -10.72
C ARG A 15 -0.11 -5.44 -9.85
N LYS A 16 -0.56 -6.66 -10.18
CA LYS A 16 -1.60 -7.36 -9.40
C LYS A 16 -1.20 -7.59 -7.96
N TYR A 17 0.07 -7.97 -7.73
CA TYR A 17 0.59 -8.17 -6.38
C TYR A 17 0.58 -6.86 -5.59
N LYS A 18 1.04 -5.76 -6.21
CA LYS A 18 1.00 -4.42 -5.61
C LYS A 18 -0.43 -3.97 -5.28
N GLU A 19 -1.37 -4.11 -6.22
CA GLU A 19 -2.76 -3.72 -6.04
C GLU A 19 -3.48 -4.52 -4.93
N GLY A 20 -3.21 -5.83 -4.83
CA GLY A 20 -3.78 -6.68 -3.78
C GLY A 20 -3.25 -6.35 -2.40
N ARG A 21 -1.96 -5.97 -2.31
CA ARG A 21 -1.31 -5.54 -1.06
C ARG A 21 -1.85 -4.18 -0.61
N GLU A 22 -1.87 -3.22 -1.52
CA GLU A 22 -2.32 -1.85 -1.26
C GLU A 22 -3.72 -1.83 -0.67
N LYS A 23 -4.68 -2.58 -1.20
CA LYS A 23 -6.05 -2.58 -0.65
C LYS A 23 -6.09 -3.01 0.82
N ASN A 24 -5.49 -4.14 1.15
CA ASN A 24 -5.62 -4.71 2.50
C ASN A 24 -4.95 -3.89 3.61
N TYR A 25 -3.69 -3.47 3.45
CA TYR A 25 -3.01 -2.69 4.51
C TYR A 25 -3.43 -1.22 4.49
N ARG A 26 -3.71 -0.64 3.31
CA ARG A 26 -4.14 0.76 3.22
C ARG A 26 -5.50 0.95 3.86
N GLU A 27 -6.44 0.04 3.62
CA GLU A 27 -7.75 0.09 4.25
C GLU A 27 -7.67 -0.03 5.77
N LYS A 28 -6.74 -0.85 6.30
CA LYS A 28 -6.48 -0.92 7.74
C LYS A 28 -5.86 0.38 8.27
N ALA A 29 -4.83 0.90 7.61
CA ALA A 29 -4.16 2.14 8.00
C ALA A 29 -5.12 3.34 8.04
N LEU A 30 -6.00 3.47 7.03
CA LEU A 30 -6.99 4.55 6.97
C LEU A 30 -8.08 4.47 8.03
N LYS A 31 -8.21 3.32 8.72
CA LYS A 31 -9.09 3.17 9.89
C LYS A 31 -8.39 3.51 11.21
N LEU A 32 -7.07 3.32 11.28
CA LEU A 32 -6.28 3.58 12.49
C LEU A 32 -5.76 5.02 12.57
N TYR A 33 -5.42 5.61 11.43
CA TYR A 33 -4.73 6.89 11.36
C TYR A 33 -5.60 8.02 10.81
N PRO A 34 -5.37 9.26 11.27
CA PRO A 34 -6.03 10.42 10.68
C PRO A 34 -5.61 10.58 9.22
N TRP A 35 -6.46 11.21 8.42
CA TRP A 35 -6.17 11.45 7.00
C TRP A 35 -5.26 12.67 6.84
N VAL A 36 -4.05 12.54 7.37
CA VAL A 36 -3.03 13.59 7.41
C VAL A 36 -1.70 12.99 6.97
N CYS A 37 -0.98 13.66 6.06
CA CYS A 37 0.34 13.21 5.66
C CYS A 37 1.34 13.38 6.82
N GLY A 38 1.94 12.29 7.28
CA GLY A 38 2.98 12.33 8.32
C GLY A 38 4.28 13.05 7.92
N ARG A 39 4.47 13.39 6.63
CA ARG A 39 5.67 14.11 6.15
C ARG A 39 5.45 15.61 5.98
N CYS A 40 4.32 16.04 5.42
CA CYS A 40 4.07 17.44 5.08
C CYS A 40 2.82 18.04 5.75
N THR A 41 2.20 17.30 6.67
CA THR A 41 1.02 17.70 7.46
C THR A 41 -0.20 18.14 6.64
N ARG A 42 -0.25 17.80 5.34
CA ARG A 42 -1.42 18.03 4.50
C ARG A 42 -2.58 17.15 4.97
N GLU A 43 -3.74 17.76 5.17
CA GLU A 43 -5.00 17.07 5.46
C GLU A 43 -5.70 16.61 4.17
N PHE A 44 -6.38 15.48 4.26
CA PHE A 44 -7.15 14.89 3.17
C PHE A 44 -8.60 14.72 3.59
N THR A 45 -9.48 14.75 2.59
CA THR A 45 -10.92 14.55 2.71
C THR A 45 -11.31 13.32 1.90
N HIS A 46 -12.56 12.89 2.03
CA HIS A 46 -13.10 11.82 1.18
C HIS A 46 -12.86 12.05 -0.33
N ALA A 47 -12.87 13.31 -0.78
CA ALA A 47 -12.73 13.65 -2.20
C ALA A 47 -11.31 13.43 -2.74
N ASN A 48 -10.28 13.51 -1.90
CA ASN A 48 -8.88 13.37 -2.30
C ASN A 48 -8.12 12.31 -1.51
N LEU A 49 -8.83 11.43 -0.79
CA LEU A 49 -8.22 10.40 0.05
C LEU A 49 -7.34 9.43 -0.74
N SER A 50 -7.64 9.22 -2.03
CA SER A 50 -6.82 8.41 -2.94
C SER A 50 -5.39 8.91 -3.10
N GLU A 51 -5.13 10.20 -2.85
CA GLU A 51 -3.79 10.80 -2.87
C GLU A 51 -2.97 10.47 -1.62
N LEU A 52 -3.61 10.05 -0.52
CA LEU A 52 -2.92 9.63 0.70
C LEU A 52 -2.46 8.17 0.56
N THR A 53 -1.14 8.00 0.53
CA THR A 53 -0.44 6.71 0.45
C THR A 53 0.07 6.27 1.82
N VAL A 54 0.17 4.95 2.01
CA VAL A 54 0.66 4.32 3.23
C VAL A 54 2.00 3.67 2.93
N HIS A 55 2.99 3.86 3.80
CA HIS A 55 4.38 3.45 3.57
C HIS A 55 4.88 2.60 4.74
N HIS A 56 5.46 1.44 4.44
CA HIS A 56 6.04 0.60 5.49
C HIS A 56 7.35 1.19 6.04
N ARG A 57 7.46 1.34 7.35
CA ARG A 57 8.64 1.94 8.00
C ARG A 57 9.90 1.09 7.82
N ASN A 58 9.76 -0.23 7.92
CA ASN A 58 10.87 -1.17 7.76
C ASN A 58 11.08 -1.62 6.30
N HIS A 59 10.34 -1.06 5.34
CA HIS A 59 10.31 -1.47 3.93
C HIS A 59 9.87 -2.93 3.66
N ASN A 60 9.49 -3.69 4.69
CA ASN A 60 8.93 -5.02 4.56
C ASN A 60 7.40 -4.93 4.45
N HIS A 61 6.90 -5.04 3.23
CA HIS A 61 5.47 -4.98 2.93
C HIS A 61 4.66 -6.17 3.45
N ASP A 62 5.31 -7.27 3.87
CA ASP A 62 4.66 -8.44 4.49
C ASP A 62 4.40 -8.25 5.99
N ASP A 63 5.13 -7.35 6.64
CA ASP A 63 4.99 -7.05 8.06
C ASP A 63 3.87 -6.04 8.30
N ASN A 64 2.65 -6.54 8.57
CA ASN A 64 1.42 -5.75 8.71
C ASN A 64 0.79 -5.95 10.09
N PRO A 65 1.38 -5.39 11.17
CA PRO A 65 0.88 -5.57 12.53
C PRO A 65 -0.49 -4.91 12.69
N GLU A 66 -1.35 -5.49 13.54
CA GLU A 66 -2.73 -5.02 13.73
C GLU A 66 -2.83 -3.65 14.41
N ASP A 67 -1.78 -3.24 15.13
CA ASP A 67 -1.66 -1.92 15.76
C ASP A 67 -1.17 -0.83 14.79
N GLY A 68 -0.83 -1.19 13.55
CA GLY A 68 -0.33 -0.28 12.51
C GLY A 68 1.12 0.18 12.71
N SER A 69 1.86 -0.34 13.68
CA SER A 69 3.22 0.13 14.06
C SER A 69 4.25 0.16 12.91
N ASN A 70 4.01 -0.56 11.81
CA ASN A 70 4.86 -0.58 10.62
C ASN A 70 4.31 0.20 9.41
N TRP A 71 3.37 1.13 9.59
CA TRP A 71 2.83 1.99 8.52
C TRP A 71 3.23 3.48 8.69
#